data_AF-A0A7M3T5J0-F1
#
_entry.id   AF-A0A7M3T5J0-F1
#
_cell.length_a   1.000
_cell.length_b   1.000
_cell.length_c   1.000
_cell.angle_alpha   90.00
_cell.angle_beta   90.00
_cell.angle_gamma   90.00
#
_symmetry.space_group_name_H-M   'P 1'
#
loop_
_entity.id
_entity.type
_entity.pdbx_description
1 polymer ?
#
loop_
_entity_poly.entity_id
_entity_poly.type
_entity_poly.pdbx_seq_one_letter_code
_entity_poly.pdbx_strand_id
1 'polypeptide(L)'
;MAGAPGDWIEERAAGAIRSLRRAVSATGRARRRASFGWSVTPAPGSVLASPRFGAWDPEPDYFHHWVRDAAVTIRALSAIVARSEAEDAALWSAV
;
A
#
# COMPACT_ATOMS: atom_id res chain seq x y z
N MET A 1 -8.21 -18.16 -20.59
CA MET A 1 -7.04 -18.71 -21.31
C MET A 1 -5.80 -18.29 -20.52
N ALA A 2 -4.94 -19.22 -20.11
CA ALA A 2 -3.69 -18.85 -19.47
C ALA A 2 -2.79 -18.23 -20.55
N GLY A 3 -2.56 -16.91 -20.48
CA GLY A 3 -1.59 -16.21 -21.32
C GLY A 3 -0.16 -16.70 -21.05
N ALA A 4 0.82 -16.18 -21.80
CA ALA A 4 2.21 -16.51 -21.53
C ALA A 4 2.57 -16.10 -20.09
N PRO A 5 3.55 -16.75 -19.43
CA PRO A 5 3.96 -16.37 -18.07
C PRO A 5 4.29 -14.88 -17.92
N GLY A 6 4.80 -14.23 -18.97
CA GLY A 6 5.04 -12.79 -19.01
C GLY A 6 3.76 -11.95 -18.88
N ASP A 7 2.70 -12.32 -19.59
CA ASP A 7 1.42 -11.60 -19.54
C ASP A 7 0.82 -11.66 -18.13
N TRP A 8 0.91 -12.82 -17.49
CA TRP A 8 0.47 -12.98 -16.11
C TRP A 8 1.29 -12.14 -15.13
N ILE A 9 2.63 -12.10 -15.28
CA ILE A 9 3.49 -11.27 -14.42
C ILE A 9 3.13 -9.80 -14.57
N GLU A 10 2.93 -9.32 -15.79
CA GLU A 10 2.56 -7.94 -16.08
C GLU A 10 1.20 -7.59 -15.45
N GLU A 11 0.21 -8.47 -15.56
CA GLU A 11 -1.10 -8.31 -14.91
C GLU A 11 -0.96 -8.22 -13.38
N ARG A 12 -0.14 -9.10 -12.77
CA ARG A 12 0.09 -9.12 -11.32
C ARG A 12 0.84 -7.87 -10.85
N ALA A 13 1.82 -7.40 -11.61
CA ALA A 13 2.55 -6.17 -11.31
C ALA A 13 1.60 -4.97 -11.28
N ALA A 14 0.74 -4.82 -12.29
CA ALA A 14 -0.26 -3.75 -12.32
C ALA A 14 -1.23 -3.85 -11.13
N GLY A 15 -1.68 -5.06 -10.77
CA GLY A 15 -2.51 -5.29 -9.59
C GLY A 15 -1.83 -4.98 -8.26
N ALA A 16 -0.53 -5.26 -8.15
CA ALA A 16 0.28 -4.96 -6.98
C ALA A 16 0.48 -3.45 -6.81
N ILE A 17 0.79 -2.73 -7.88
CA ILE A 17 0.92 -1.26 -7.89
C ILE A 17 -0.38 -0.59 -7.41
N ARG A 18 -1.54 -1.00 -7.97
CA ARG A 18 -2.85 -0.52 -7.51
C ARG A 18 -3.11 -0.82 -6.04
N SER A 19 -2.59 -1.92 -5.52
CA SER A 19 -2.75 -2.29 -4.12
C SER A 19 -1.84 -1.47 -3.19
N LEU A 20 -0.59 -1.23 -3.59
CA LEU A 20 0.33 -0.35 -2.87
C LEU A 20 -0.21 1.08 -2.78
N ARG A 21 -0.85 1.61 -3.84
CA ARG A 21 -1.49 2.96 -3.79
C ARG A 21 -2.47 3.12 -2.64
N ARG A 22 -3.15 2.05 -2.23
CA ARG A 22 -4.13 2.11 -1.14
C ARG A 22 -3.47 2.09 0.25
N ALA A 23 -2.18 1.77 0.32
CA ALA A 23 -1.43 1.58 1.56
C ALA A 23 -0.39 2.68 1.81
N VAL A 24 0.16 3.29 0.75
CA VAL A 24 1.07 4.44 0.84
C VAL A 24 0.28 5.73 0.97
N SER A 25 0.66 6.60 1.92
CA SER A 25 0.00 7.88 2.22
C SER A 25 -1.52 7.77 2.28
N ALA A 26 -2.03 6.73 2.94
CA ALA A 26 -3.46 6.47 3.09
C ALA A 26 -4.13 7.42 4.11
N THR A 27 -3.85 8.71 4.00
CA THR A 27 -4.24 9.79 4.93
C THR A 27 -5.75 9.96 5.05
N GLY A 28 -6.51 9.57 4.02
CA GLY A 28 -7.97 9.52 4.05
C GLY A 28 -8.56 8.35 4.87
N ARG A 29 -7.74 7.53 5.53
CA ARG A 29 -8.19 6.41 6.37
C ARG A 29 -7.88 6.69 7.83
N ALA A 30 -8.80 6.32 8.72
CA ALA A 30 -8.57 6.34 10.15
C ALA A 30 -9.06 5.04 10.77
N ARG A 31 -8.26 4.46 11.67
CA ARG A 31 -8.61 3.25 12.41
C ARG A 31 -8.79 3.59 13.88
N ARG A 32 -10.03 3.49 14.36
CA ARG A 32 -10.37 3.62 15.79
C ARG A 32 -10.01 2.35 16.53
N ARG A 33 -9.30 2.50 17.66
CA ARG A 33 -8.85 1.44 18.56
C ARG A 33 -9.58 1.60 19.89
N ALA A 34 -10.83 1.14 19.94
CA ALA A 34 -11.75 1.43 21.04
C ALA A 34 -11.18 1.06 22.42
N SER A 35 -10.60 -0.13 22.56
CA SER A 35 -10.01 -0.61 23.83
C SER A 35 -8.81 0.21 24.31
N PHE A 36 -8.21 1.02 23.45
CA PHE A 36 -7.07 1.87 23.74
C PHE A 36 -7.43 3.37 23.74
N GLY A 37 -8.69 3.74 23.46
CA GLY A 37 -9.16 5.12 23.52
C GLY A 37 -8.59 6.08 22.45
N TRP A 38 -7.98 5.59 21.38
CA TRP A 38 -7.29 6.40 20.36
C TRP A 38 -7.66 6.00 18.92
N SER A 39 -7.33 6.88 17.97
CA SER A 39 -7.48 6.68 16.53
C SER A 39 -6.14 6.87 15.84
N VAL A 40 -5.83 6.00 14.88
CA VAL A 40 -4.62 6.08 14.07
C VAL A 40 -4.99 6.53 12.66
N THR A 41 -4.39 7.62 12.20
CA THR A 41 -4.48 8.13 10.83
C THR A 41 -3.08 8.10 10.21
N PRO A 42 -2.88 7.48 9.04
CA PRO A 42 -1.59 7.50 8.33
C PRO A 42 -1.18 8.94 7.99
N ALA A 43 0.11 9.24 8.11
CA ALA A 43 0.68 10.51 7.67
C ALA A 43 1.09 10.46 6.18
N PRO A 44 1.27 11.61 5.50
CA PRO A 44 2.00 11.64 4.22
C PRO A 44 3.37 10.94 4.36
N GLY A 45 3.79 10.23 3.32
CA GLY A 45 4.97 9.37 3.27
C GLY A 45 4.85 8.03 4.01
N SER A 46 3.80 7.81 4.82
CA SER A 46 3.69 6.55 5.57
C SER A 46 3.26 5.38 4.69
N VAL A 47 3.75 4.19 5.01
CA VAL A 47 3.36 2.92 4.38
C VAL A 47 2.64 2.05 5.40
N LEU A 48 1.37 1.74 5.17
CA LEU A 48 0.65 0.73 5.94
C LEU A 48 1.07 -0.68 5.49
N ALA A 49 1.28 -1.60 6.44
CA ALA A 49 1.43 -3.01 6.09
C ALA A 49 0.14 -3.59 5.49
N SER A 50 -1.03 -3.14 5.96
CA SER A 50 -2.31 -3.42 5.31
C SER A 50 -3.30 -2.26 5.51
N PRO A 51 -4.01 -1.83 4.45
CA PRO A 51 -5.09 -0.87 4.57
C PRO A 51 -6.41 -1.51 5.02
N ARG A 52 -6.46 -2.84 5.19
CA ARG A 52 -7.64 -3.57 5.68
C ARG A 52 -7.71 -3.50 7.20
N PHE A 53 -8.91 -3.29 7.72
CA PHE A 53 -9.16 -3.34 9.16
C PHE A 53 -9.38 -4.79 9.60
N GLY A 54 -8.58 -5.25 10.55
CA GLY A 54 -8.71 -6.58 11.18
C GLY A 54 -9.13 -6.46 12.64
N ALA A 55 -9.33 -7.58 13.32
CA ALA A 55 -9.75 -7.62 14.72
C ALA A 55 -9.09 -8.75 15.53
N TRP A 56 -7.91 -9.21 15.09
CA TRP A 56 -7.20 -10.40 15.59
C TRP A 56 -7.88 -11.72 15.24
N ASP A 57 -9.16 -11.85 15.59
CA ASP A 57 -9.99 -13.03 15.30
C ASP A 57 -11.17 -12.62 14.39
N PRO A 58 -11.30 -13.18 13.17
CA PRO A 58 -10.45 -14.22 12.57
C PRO A 58 -9.18 -13.70 11.90
N GLU A 59 -9.09 -12.38 11.66
CA GLU A 59 -8.04 -11.77 10.84
C GLU A 59 -7.26 -10.72 11.64
N PRO A 60 -5.92 -10.77 11.62
CA PRO A 60 -5.08 -9.84 12.36
C PRO A 60 -5.20 -8.42 11.82
N ASP A 61 -5.10 -7.44 12.73
CA ASP A 61 -5.07 -6.04 12.33
C ASP A 61 -3.64 -5.61 11.99
N TYR A 62 -3.39 -5.38 10.70
CA TYR A 62 -2.11 -4.89 10.16
C TYR A 62 -2.17 -3.41 9.75
N PHE A 63 -3.13 -2.64 10.29
CA PHE A 63 -3.22 -1.20 10.07
C PHE A 63 -2.15 -0.46 10.91
N HIS A 64 -0.89 -0.66 10.52
CA HIS A 64 0.33 -0.22 11.19
C HIS A 64 1.40 0.16 10.16
N HIS A 65 2.31 1.04 10.58
CA HIS A 65 3.52 1.36 9.83
C HIS A 65 4.70 0.57 10.40
N TRP A 66 5.23 -0.39 9.64
CA TRP A 66 6.47 -1.08 9.98
C TRP A 66 7.63 -0.54 9.15
N VAL A 67 8.75 -0.25 9.83
CA VAL A 67 9.97 0.25 9.17
C VAL A 67 10.45 -0.68 8.07
N ARG A 68 10.41 -2.00 8.29
CA ARG A 68 10.80 -3.00 7.29
C ARG A 68 9.94 -2.92 6.04
N ASP A 69 8.62 -2.96 6.22
CA ASP A 69 7.64 -2.94 5.15
C ASP A 69 7.75 -1.63 4.36
N ALA A 70 7.89 -0.50 5.06
CA ALA A 70 8.11 0.81 4.45
C ALA A 70 9.41 0.85 3.62
N ALA A 71 10.52 0.36 4.17
CA ALA A 71 11.80 0.35 3.47
C ALA A 71 11.76 -0.49 2.17
N VAL A 72 11.11 -1.66 2.22
CA VAL A 72 10.93 -2.52 1.04
C VAL A 72 10.05 -1.84 0.00
N THR A 73 8.93 -1.23 0.42
CA THR A 73 8.04 -0.50 -0.48
C THR A 73 8.74 0.71 -1.11
N ILE A 74 9.45 1.53 -0.33
CA ILE A 74 10.16 2.71 -0.81
C ILE A 74 11.22 2.33 -1.83
N ARG A 75 11.98 1.24 -1.58
CA ARG A 75 12.96 0.73 -2.56
C ARG A 75 12.32 0.38 -3.91
N ALA A 76 11.07 -0.05 -3.93
CA ALA A 76 10.35 -0.40 -5.15
C ALA A 76 9.77 0.82 -5.89
N LEU A 77 9.61 1.98 -5.24
CA LEU A 77 8.94 3.15 -5.81
C LEU A 77 9.58 3.64 -7.11
N SER A 78 10.91 3.66 -7.21
CA SER A 78 11.60 4.09 -8.44
C SER A 78 11.22 3.22 -9.65
N ALA A 79 11.12 1.90 -9.45
CA ALA A 79 10.68 0.98 -10.51
C ALA A 79 9.19 1.14 -10.84
N ILE A 80 8.36 1.46 -9.84
CA ILE A 80 6.93 1.73 -10.04
C ILE A 80 6.73 3.01 -10.84
N VAL A 81 7.45 4.09 -10.51
CA VAL A 81 7.40 5.37 -11.23
C VAL A 81 7.85 5.18 -12.68
N ALA A 82 8.94 4.45 -12.92
CA ALA A 82 9.43 4.16 -14.28
C ALA A 82 8.44 3.35 -15.14
N ARG A 83 7.52 2.61 -14.52
CA ARG A 83 6.47 1.82 -15.19
C ARG A 83 5.13 2.54 -15.29
N SER A 84 5.00 3.69 -14.64
CA SER A 84 3.74 4.44 -14.56
C SER A 84 3.62 5.39 -15.75
N GLU A 85 2.39 5.61 -16.22
CA GLU A 85 2.10 6.73 -17.13
C GLU A 85 2.36 8.07 -16.42
N ALA A 86 2.48 9.17 -17.18
CA ALA A 86 2.89 10.46 -16.64
C ALA A 86 1.98 10.98 -15.50
N GLU A 87 0.66 10.84 -15.64
CA GLU A 87 -0.33 11.22 -14.62
C GLU A 87 -0.16 10.39 -13.34
N ASP A 88 0.02 9.09 -13.53
CA ASP A 88 0.24 8.11 -12.48
C ASP A 88 1.59 8.29 -11.76
N ALA A 89 2.62 8.72 -12.48
CA ALA A 89 3.95 9.04 -11.95
C ALA A 89 3.93 10.31 -11.09
N ALA A 90 3.14 11.33 -11.47
CA ALA A 90 2.96 12.54 -10.67
C ALA A 90 2.30 12.22 -9.32
N LEU A 91 1.30 11.33 -9.32
CA LEU A 91 0.66 10.81 -8.10
C LEU A 91 1.66 10.11 -7.16
N TRP A 92 2.56 9.31 -7.73
CA TRP A 92 3.63 8.64 -6.97
C TRP A 92 4.80 9.55 -6.58
N SER A 93 4.83 10.79 -7.05
CA SER A 93 5.85 11.78 -6.67
C SER A 93 5.34 12.72 -5.56
N ALA A 94 4.03 12.71 -5.30
CA ALA A 94 3.37 13.54 -4.28
C ALA A 94 3.18 12.82 -2.93
N VAL A 95 3.69 11.59 -2.80
CA VAL A 95 3.59 10.74 -1.61
C VAL A 95 4.49 11.19 -0.48
#